data_AF-A0A749UTD4-F1
#
_entry.id   AF-A0A749UTD4-F1
#
_cell.length_a   1.000
_cell.length_b   1.000
_cell.length_c   1.000
_cell.angle_alpha   90.00
_cell.angle_beta   90.00
_cell.angle_gamma   90.00
#
_symmetry.space_group_name_H-M   'P 1'
#
loop_
_entity.id
_entity.type
_entity.pdbx_description
1 polymer ?
#
loop_
_entity_poly.entity_id
_entity_poly.type
_entity_poly.pdbx_seq_one_letter_code
_entity_poly.pdbx_strand_id
1 'polypeptide(L)'
;MTKEIVTFKGFNKDLKCRDFQFEIGKTFHHDGKVEACVSGFHACECPFDVFSYYSPADSRFAETISFGITDREEDGDTKIASASITIKAELTLPQFIQRGIEWIWSKIDKSLEQQIMCGNRSSATNTGDWSSATNTGDWSAATNTGNWSAATNTGDRSAATNTGYWSAATNTGNWSAATNTGDRSAATNTGNRSSATNTGDCSAATNTGNRSAATNTGNRSAATNTGDRSAATNTGYWSSATNTGDRSAATNTGYWSSATNTGDRSAATNTGNRSSATNTGDWSSATNTGDRSAATNTGDCSAATNTGDLSAAEVSGSQSVAASLGIKGKSRASEGGAIVLCYRDKNGELIHIRASKVGENGIMPNTWYQLNEDGEFVECE
;
A
#
# COMPACT_ATOMS: atom_id res chain seq x y z
N MET A 1 -34.11 -46.21 -53.43
CA MET A 1 -33.12 -46.34 -52.33
C MET A 1 -33.80 -45.91 -51.06
N THR A 2 -33.77 -46.73 -50.01
CA THR A 2 -34.26 -46.34 -48.68
C THR A 2 -33.38 -45.23 -48.14
N LYS A 3 -33.98 -44.18 -47.56
CA LYS A 3 -33.25 -43.04 -47.00
C LYS A 3 -32.42 -43.52 -45.80
N GLU A 4 -31.10 -43.32 -45.88
CA GLU A 4 -30.19 -43.54 -44.76
C GLU A 4 -30.10 -42.27 -43.91
N ILE A 5 -30.20 -42.44 -42.59
CA ILE A 5 -30.20 -41.34 -41.63
C ILE A 5 -29.08 -41.57 -40.63
N VAL A 6 -28.13 -40.63 -40.56
CA VAL A 6 -27.10 -40.64 -39.52
C VAL A 6 -27.77 -40.38 -38.18
N THR A 7 -27.58 -41.30 -37.25
CA THR A 7 -28.20 -41.30 -35.93
C THR A 7 -27.20 -41.73 -34.87
N PHE A 8 -27.55 -41.49 -33.62
CA PHE A 8 -26.72 -41.74 -32.45
C PHE A 8 -27.49 -42.59 -31.46
N LYS A 9 -26.84 -43.61 -30.92
CA LYS A 9 -27.47 -44.57 -30.02
C LYS A 9 -26.63 -44.79 -28.77
N GLY A 10 -27.32 -44.84 -27.63
CA GLY A 10 -26.79 -45.30 -26.36
C GLY A 10 -27.10 -46.77 -26.11
N PHE A 11 -26.24 -47.43 -25.35
CA PHE A 11 -26.37 -48.82 -24.90
C PHE A 11 -25.95 -48.94 -23.44
N ASN A 12 -26.35 -50.03 -22.78
CA ASN A 12 -25.70 -50.39 -21.52
C ASN A 12 -24.24 -50.83 -21.76
N LYS A 13 -23.50 -51.13 -20.67
CA LYS A 13 -22.08 -51.51 -20.71
C LYS A 13 -21.80 -52.75 -21.60
N ASP A 14 -22.80 -53.60 -21.79
CA ASP A 14 -22.72 -54.82 -22.58
C ASP A 14 -23.15 -54.65 -24.05
N LEU A 15 -23.34 -53.41 -24.54
CA LEU A 15 -23.89 -53.11 -25.88
C LEU A 15 -25.31 -53.67 -26.09
N LYS A 16 -26.13 -53.69 -25.04
CA LYS A 16 -27.54 -54.09 -25.12
C LYS A 16 -28.48 -52.88 -25.05
N CYS A 17 -29.61 -53.01 -25.74
CA CYS A 17 -30.79 -52.18 -25.56
C CYS A 17 -31.94 -53.13 -25.20
N ARG A 18 -32.44 -53.05 -23.96
CA ARG A 18 -33.34 -54.06 -23.39
C ARG A 18 -32.74 -55.47 -23.57
N ASP A 19 -33.47 -56.38 -24.20
CA ASP A 19 -33.06 -57.77 -24.41
C ASP A 19 -32.31 -58.00 -25.73
N PHE A 20 -32.10 -56.96 -26.54
CA PHE A 20 -31.42 -57.09 -27.83
C PHE A 20 -29.93 -56.76 -27.71
N GLN A 21 -29.08 -57.67 -28.22
CA GLN A 21 -27.63 -57.53 -28.26
C GLN A 21 -27.16 -56.88 -29.56
N PHE A 22 -26.38 -55.81 -29.45
CA PHE A 22 -25.74 -55.16 -30.59
C PHE A 22 -24.25 -55.46 -30.64
N GLU A 23 -23.66 -55.20 -31.81
CA GLU A 23 -22.23 -55.33 -32.07
C GLU A 23 -21.78 -54.21 -33.01
N ILE A 24 -20.62 -53.63 -32.71
CA ILE A 24 -20.02 -52.58 -33.54
C ILE A 24 -19.65 -53.17 -34.91
N GLY A 25 -19.93 -52.43 -35.97
CA GLY A 25 -19.72 -52.81 -37.37
C GLY A 25 -20.85 -53.64 -37.99
N LYS A 26 -21.85 -54.08 -37.22
CA LYS A 26 -22.94 -54.92 -37.72
C LYS A 26 -24.21 -54.14 -38.07
N THR A 27 -24.98 -54.74 -38.96
CA THR A 27 -26.32 -54.29 -39.37
C THR A 27 -27.36 -55.25 -38.82
N PHE A 28 -28.44 -54.69 -38.28
CA PHE A 28 -29.54 -55.42 -37.68
C PHE A 28 -30.85 -55.06 -38.37
N HIS A 29 -31.75 -56.04 -38.47
CA HIS A 29 -33.06 -55.91 -39.08
C HIS A 29 -34.15 -56.30 -38.08
N HIS A 30 -35.23 -55.52 -38.06
CA HIS A 30 -36.41 -55.76 -37.24
C HIS A 30 -37.55 -56.24 -38.13
N ASP A 31 -38.09 -57.40 -37.81
CA ASP A 31 -39.29 -57.94 -38.45
C ASP A 31 -40.53 -57.44 -37.70
N GLY A 32 -41.43 -56.76 -38.41
CA GLY A 32 -42.70 -56.29 -37.85
C GLY A 32 -42.98 -54.81 -38.10
N LYS A 33 -44.00 -54.29 -37.42
CA LYS A 33 -44.38 -52.87 -37.48
C LYS A 33 -43.31 -52.04 -36.78
N VAL A 34 -42.85 -50.97 -37.42
CA VAL A 34 -41.97 -49.96 -36.79
C VAL A 34 -42.84 -48.84 -36.24
N GLU A 35 -42.69 -48.53 -34.95
CA GLU A 35 -43.48 -47.51 -34.27
C GLU A 35 -42.62 -46.84 -33.18
N ALA A 36 -42.59 -45.50 -33.21
CA ALA A 36 -41.81 -44.71 -32.25
C ALA A 36 -42.23 -45.08 -30.82
N CYS A 37 -41.25 -45.18 -29.91
CA CYS A 37 -41.39 -45.67 -28.53
C CYS A 37 -41.85 -47.13 -28.34
N VAL A 38 -42.42 -47.79 -29.35
CA VAL A 38 -43.03 -49.11 -29.22
C VAL A 38 -42.15 -50.22 -29.81
N SER A 39 -41.76 -50.12 -31.07
CA SER A 39 -41.10 -51.21 -31.81
C SER A 39 -40.13 -50.72 -32.89
N GLY A 40 -39.21 -51.59 -33.31
CA GLY A 40 -38.07 -51.24 -34.17
C GLY A 40 -36.83 -50.84 -33.37
N PHE A 41 -35.81 -50.32 -34.07
CA PHE A 41 -34.56 -49.87 -33.46
C PHE A 41 -34.60 -48.36 -33.20
N HIS A 42 -34.53 -47.97 -31.93
CA HIS A 42 -34.52 -46.55 -31.54
C HIS A 42 -33.11 -45.96 -31.51
N ALA A 43 -32.96 -44.76 -32.10
CA ALA A 43 -31.77 -43.92 -32.07
C ALA A 43 -32.19 -42.43 -32.17
N CYS A 44 -31.28 -41.47 -31.98
CA CYS A 44 -31.56 -40.03 -32.07
C CYS A 44 -30.75 -39.36 -33.19
N GLU A 45 -31.28 -38.36 -33.89
CA GLU A 45 -30.48 -37.58 -34.85
C GLU A 45 -29.55 -36.58 -34.15
N CYS A 46 -30.00 -35.96 -33.06
CA CYS A 46 -29.20 -35.13 -32.17
C CYS A 46 -28.53 -36.03 -31.12
N PRO A 47 -27.18 -36.04 -31.03
CA PRO A 47 -26.47 -36.80 -30.00
C PRO A 47 -26.96 -36.51 -28.57
N PHE A 48 -27.26 -35.25 -28.24
CA PHE A 48 -27.60 -34.86 -26.87
C PHE A 48 -28.95 -35.40 -26.38
N ASP A 49 -29.88 -35.70 -27.29
CA ASP A 49 -31.16 -36.32 -26.91
C ASP A 49 -30.97 -37.74 -26.38
N VAL A 50 -29.89 -38.42 -26.76
CA VAL A 50 -29.54 -39.76 -26.24
C VAL A 50 -29.34 -39.73 -24.71
N PHE A 51 -28.89 -38.60 -24.15
CA PHE A 51 -28.67 -38.48 -22.70
C PHE A 51 -29.96 -38.50 -21.89
N SER A 52 -31.12 -38.25 -22.49
CA SER A 52 -32.43 -38.41 -21.86
C SER A 52 -32.78 -39.89 -21.62
N TYR A 53 -32.15 -40.81 -22.35
CA TYR A 53 -32.43 -42.26 -22.29
C TYR A 53 -31.27 -43.07 -21.69
N TYR A 54 -30.04 -42.55 -21.81
CA TYR A 54 -28.81 -43.23 -21.41
C TYR A 54 -27.90 -42.27 -20.65
N SER A 55 -27.66 -42.56 -19.36
CA SER A 55 -26.76 -41.75 -18.54
C SER A 55 -25.34 -41.74 -19.14
N PRO A 56 -24.70 -40.57 -19.33
CA PRO A 56 -23.33 -40.47 -19.85
C PRO A 56 -22.28 -41.14 -18.96
N ALA A 57 -22.57 -41.38 -17.68
CA ALA A 57 -21.66 -42.00 -16.74
C ALA A 57 -21.58 -43.54 -16.88
N ASP A 58 -22.66 -44.18 -17.32
CA ASP A 58 -22.82 -45.64 -17.24
C ASP A 58 -23.18 -46.31 -18.58
N SER A 59 -23.16 -45.55 -19.67
CA SER A 59 -23.60 -46.01 -21.00
C SER A 59 -22.47 -45.95 -22.01
N ARG A 60 -22.61 -46.75 -23.08
CA ARG A 60 -21.75 -46.73 -24.26
C ARG A 60 -22.49 -46.06 -25.40
N PHE A 61 -21.78 -45.36 -26.28
CA PHE A 61 -22.39 -44.55 -27.34
C PHE A 61 -21.81 -44.88 -28.71
N ALA A 62 -22.63 -44.86 -29.76
CA ALA A 62 -22.19 -45.11 -31.12
C ALA A 62 -22.82 -44.16 -32.14
N GLU A 63 -22.07 -43.88 -33.20
CA GLU A 63 -22.65 -43.40 -34.46
C GLU A 63 -23.28 -44.58 -35.20
N THR A 64 -24.47 -44.36 -35.73
CA THR A 64 -25.30 -45.38 -36.37
C THR A 64 -25.91 -44.86 -37.67
N ILE A 65 -26.30 -45.77 -38.56
CA ILE A 65 -27.11 -45.47 -39.74
C ILE A 65 -28.44 -46.16 -39.57
N SER A 66 -29.52 -45.38 -39.49
CA SER A 66 -30.88 -45.89 -39.42
C SER A 66 -31.53 -45.81 -40.80
N PHE A 67 -32.15 -46.89 -41.25
CA PHE A 67 -32.74 -46.98 -42.60
C PHE A 67 -33.89 -48.00 -42.65
N GLY A 68 -34.56 -48.06 -43.80
CA GLY A 68 -35.78 -48.86 -43.99
C GLY A 68 -37.04 -48.04 -43.64
N ILE A 69 -38.08 -48.71 -43.15
CA ILE A 69 -39.27 -48.04 -42.61
C ILE A 69 -38.85 -47.30 -41.33
N THR A 70 -39.25 -46.03 -41.19
CA THR A 70 -38.94 -45.21 -40.02
C THR A 70 -40.18 -44.52 -39.47
N ASP A 71 -40.23 -44.32 -38.16
CA ASP A 71 -41.30 -43.60 -37.47
C ASP A 71 -40.76 -42.61 -36.44
N ARG A 72 -41.52 -41.52 -36.19
CA ARG A 72 -41.14 -40.40 -35.30
C ARG A 72 -42.34 -39.90 -34.51
N GLU A 73 -42.08 -39.39 -33.31
CA GLU A 73 -43.09 -38.63 -32.56
C GLU A 73 -43.14 -37.19 -33.09
N GLU A 74 -44.35 -36.65 -33.31
CA GLU A 74 -44.55 -35.32 -33.91
C GLU A 74 -44.09 -34.18 -32.99
N ASP A 75 -44.31 -34.32 -31.68
CA ASP A 75 -43.92 -33.36 -30.63
C ASP A 75 -42.75 -33.88 -29.75
N GLY A 76 -42.02 -34.88 -30.24
CA GLY A 76 -40.91 -35.53 -29.52
C GLY A 76 -39.56 -34.85 -29.71
N ASP A 77 -38.54 -35.41 -29.06
CA ASP A 77 -37.15 -35.11 -29.37
C ASP A 77 -36.73 -35.73 -30.72
N THR A 78 -35.45 -35.68 -31.08
CA THR A 78 -34.99 -36.21 -32.37
C THR A 78 -34.93 -37.74 -32.46
N LYS A 79 -35.59 -38.44 -31.53
CA LYS A 79 -35.67 -39.91 -31.50
C LYS A 79 -36.46 -40.43 -32.70
N ILE A 80 -35.91 -41.45 -33.32
CA ILE A 80 -36.51 -42.17 -34.44
C ILE A 80 -36.53 -43.66 -34.14
N ALA A 81 -37.54 -44.37 -34.64
CA ALA A 81 -37.55 -45.83 -34.75
C ALA A 81 -37.26 -46.23 -36.20
N SER A 82 -36.43 -47.26 -36.43
CA SER A 82 -36.15 -47.78 -37.77
C SER A 82 -36.29 -49.30 -37.86
N ALA A 83 -36.61 -49.79 -39.07
CA ALA A 83 -36.63 -51.21 -39.40
C ALA A 83 -35.20 -51.80 -39.44
N SER A 84 -34.20 -50.98 -39.72
CA SER A 84 -32.82 -51.43 -39.82
C SER A 84 -31.86 -50.40 -39.25
N ILE A 85 -30.80 -50.87 -38.61
CA ILE A 85 -29.76 -50.03 -38.03
C ILE A 85 -28.38 -50.67 -38.21
N THR A 86 -27.41 -49.88 -38.65
CA THR A 86 -26.00 -50.25 -38.66
C THR A 86 -25.28 -49.53 -37.54
N ILE A 87 -24.58 -50.25 -36.68
CA ILE A 87 -23.76 -49.67 -35.60
C ILE A 87 -22.36 -49.39 -36.17
N LYS A 88 -22.06 -48.16 -36.59
CA LYS A 88 -20.83 -47.90 -37.36
C LYS A 88 -19.57 -47.97 -36.50
N ALA A 89 -19.55 -47.17 -35.45
CA ALA A 89 -18.38 -46.98 -34.61
C ALA A 89 -18.81 -46.55 -33.22
N GLU A 90 -18.15 -47.12 -32.21
CA GLU A 90 -18.25 -46.64 -30.85
C GLU A 90 -17.54 -45.29 -30.71
N LEU A 91 -18.16 -44.37 -29.98
CA LEU A 91 -17.65 -43.04 -29.72
C LEU A 91 -17.31 -42.91 -28.24
N THR A 92 -16.13 -42.35 -27.96
CA THR A 92 -15.82 -41.86 -26.60
C THR A 92 -16.74 -40.68 -26.25
N LEU A 93 -16.97 -40.42 -24.96
CA LEU A 93 -17.82 -39.29 -24.54
C LEU A 93 -17.39 -37.94 -25.14
N PRO A 94 -16.08 -37.57 -25.20
CA PRO A 94 -15.66 -36.35 -25.88
C PRO A 94 -15.99 -36.32 -27.38
N GLN A 95 -15.79 -37.43 -28.09
CA GLN A 95 -16.17 -37.52 -29.51
C GLN A 95 -17.69 -37.38 -29.67
N PHE A 96 -18.47 -37.99 -28.77
CA PHE A 96 -19.93 -37.89 -28.80
C PHE A 96 -20.43 -36.46 -28.55
N ILE A 97 -19.83 -35.75 -27.59
CA ILE A 97 -20.11 -34.33 -27.32
C ILE A 97 -19.76 -33.46 -28.53
N GLN A 98 -18.60 -33.71 -29.16
CA GLN A 98 -18.17 -33.00 -30.36
C GLN A 98 -19.20 -33.13 -31.50
N ARG A 99 -19.77 -34.34 -31.70
CA ARG A 99 -20.85 -34.54 -32.68
C ARG A 99 -22.13 -33.78 -32.34
N GLY A 100 -22.42 -33.61 -31.05
CA GLY A 100 -23.56 -32.80 -30.62
C GLY A 100 -23.37 -31.33 -30.98
N ILE A 101 -22.16 -30.79 -30.77
CA ILE A 101 -21.80 -29.42 -31.15
C ILE A 101 -21.88 -29.24 -32.67
N GLU A 102 -21.35 -30.18 -33.46
CA GLU A 102 -21.41 -30.16 -34.92
C GLU A 102 -22.85 -30.18 -35.45
N TRP A 103 -23.72 -30.97 -34.83
CA TRP A 103 -25.14 -31.01 -35.17
C TRP A 103 -25.81 -29.65 -34.91
N ILE A 104 -25.59 -29.03 -33.75
CA ILE A 104 -26.13 -27.68 -33.43
C ILE A 104 -25.63 -26.66 -34.45
N TRP A 105 -24.32 -26.68 -34.77
CA TRP A 105 -23.74 -25.79 -35.77
C TRP A 105 -24.36 -25.96 -37.16
N SER A 106 -24.79 -27.18 -37.51
CA SER A 106 -25.48 -27.43 -38.78
C SER A 106 -26.90 -26.85 -38.84
N LYS A 107 -27.53 -26.57 -37.68
CA LYS A 107 -28.88 -25.99 -37.57
C LYS A 107 -28.89 -24.47 -37.50
N ILE A 108 -27.74 -23.85 -37.22
CA ILE A 108 -27.64 -22.39 -37.20
C ILE A 108 -27.77 -21.85 -38.62
N ASP A 109 -28.68 -20.91 -38.81
CA ASP A 109 -28.83 -20.18 -40.06
C ASP A 109 -27.61 -19.27 -40.28
N LYS A 110 -26.75 -19.67 -41.21
CA LYS A 110 -25.53 -18.92 -41.55
C LYS A 110 -25.81 -17.61 -42.29
N SER A 111 -27.06 -17.37 -42.72
CA SER A 111 -27.47 -16.06 -43.27
C SER A 111 -27.71 -15.00 -42.19
N LEU A 112 -27.80 -15.41 -40.92
CA LEU A 112 -27.83 -14.56 -39.74
C LEU A 112 -26.43 -14.34 -39.15
N GLU A 113 -25.37 -14.34 -39.98
CA GLU A 113 -24.05 -13.84 -39.58
C GLU A 113 -24.16 -12.36 -39.17
N GLN A 114 -24.45 -12.17 -37.87
CA GLN A 114 -24.13 -11.06 -37.01
C GLN A 114 -23.92 -9.71 -37.73
N GLN A 115 -24.91 -8.82 -37.59
CA GLN A 115 -24.70 -7.38 -37.67
C GLN A 115 -23.66 -6.93 -36.63
N ILE A 116 -22.38 -7.21 -36.86
CA ILE A 116 -21.28 -6.48 -36.26
C ILE A 116 -21.15 -5.22 -37.11
N MET A 117 -21.69 -4.12 -36.60
CA MET A 117 -21.54 -2.80 -37.23
C MET A 117 -20.10 -2.30 -37.05
N CYS A 118 -19.17 -2.83 -37.85
CA CYS A 118 -17.81 -2.29 -37.98
C CYS A 118 -17.86 -1.01 -38.84
N GLY A 119 -17.77 0.16 -38.21
CA GLY A 119 -17.65 1.44 -38.91
C GLY A 119 -16.80 2.44 -38.14
N ASN A 120 -15.98 3.22 -38.87
CA ASN A 120 -15.21 4.34 -38.32
C ASN A 120 -16.19 5.37 -37.72
N ARG A 121 -16.21 5.50 -36.38
CA ARG A 121 -17.14 6.30 -35.54
C ARG A 121 -18.46 5.62 -35.15
N SER A 122 -18.41 4.45 -34.52
CA SER A 122 -19.59 3.83 -33.88
C SER A 122 -19.83 4.31 -32.44
N SER A 123 -21.11 4.31 -32.02
CA SER A 123 -21.54 4.66 -30.65
C SER A 123 -21.46 3.47 -29.65
N ALA A 124 -21.05 2.29 -30.11
CA ALA A 124 -20.89 1.05 -29.34
C ALA A 124 -19.58 0.33 -29.74
N THR A 125 -19.21 -0.72 -29.00
CA THR A 125 -17.95 -1.49 -29.05
C THR A 125 -17.41 -1.67 -30.48
N ASN A 126 -16.21 -1.16 -30.75
CA ASN A 126 -15.53 -1.38 -32.04
C ASN A 126 -14.02 -1.62 -31.85
N THR A 127 -13.38 -2.01 -32.95
CA THR A 127 -11.92 -2.23 -33.07
C THR A 127 -11.26 -1.20 -34.02
N GLY A 128 -11.93 -0.08 -34.29
CA GLY A 128 -11.48 0.98 -35.20
C GLY A 128 -10.80 2.14 -34.46
N ASP A 129 -10.50 3.23 -35.16
CA ASP A 129 -9.66 4.31 -34.60
C ASP A 129 -10.35 5.11 -33.47
N TRP A 130 -11.69 5.19 -33.47
CA TRP A 130 -12.48 6.02 -32.55
C TRP A 130 -13.78 5.33 -32.09
N SER A 131 -14.06 5.31 -30.77
CA SER A 131 -15.37 4.95 -30.22
C SER A 131 -15.74 5.75 -28.96
N SER A 132 -17.04 5.88 -28.68
CA SER A 132 -17.55 6.58 -27.48
C SER A 132 -17.61 5.71 -26.22
N ALA A 133 -17.59 4.37 -26.36
CA ALA A 133 -17.84 3.44 -25.25
C ALA A 133 -16.64 2.51 -24.97
N THR A 134 -16.44 1.47 -25.76
CA THR A 134 -15.31 0.54 -25.61
C THR A 134 -14.58 0.44 -26.95
N ASN A 135 -13.26 0.64 -26.93
CA ASN A 135 -12.41 0.50 -28.12
C ASN A 135 -11.20 -0.39 -27.80
N THR A 136 -10.70 -1.08 -28.81
CA THR A 136 -9.40 -1.77 -28.78
C THR A 136 -8.35 -1.08 -29.67
N GLY A 137 -8.75 -0.05 -30.43
CA GLY A 137 -7.89 0.80 -31.29
C GLY A 137 -7.33 2.05 -30.59
N ASP A 138 -7.02 3.10 -31.35
CA ASP A 138 -6.16 4.19 -30.86
C ASP A 138 -6.81 5.11 -29.82
N TRP A 139 -8.10 5.45 -29.96
CA TRP A 139 -8.76 6.45 -29.11
C TRP A 139 -10.17 6.03 -28.64
N SER A 140 -10.48 6.21 -27.35
CA SER A 140 -11.86 6.14 -26.87
C SER A 140 -12.19 7.10 -25.73
N ALA A 141 -13.47 7.43 -25.58
CA ALA A 141 -13.94 8.33 -24.51
C ALA A 141 -14.09 7.60 -23.15
N ALA A 142 -14.52 6.34 -23.12
CA ALA A 142 -14.81 5.62 -21.87
C ALA A 142 -13.78 4.53 -21.52
N THR A 143 -13.68 3.43 -22.27
CA THR A 143 -12.71 2.36 -21.99
C THR A 143 -11.87 2.05 -23.23
N ASN A 144 -10.54 2.06 -23.11
CA ASN A 144 -9.63 1.64 -24.19
C ASN A 144 -8.64 0.60 -23.68
N THR A 145 -8.20 -0.30 -24.57
CA THR A 145 -7.06 -1.20 -24.35
C THR A 145 -5.84 -0.79 -25.20
N GLY A 146 -6.01 0.16 -26.13
CA GLY A 146 -4.97 0.73 -26.99
C GLY A 146 -4.29 1.98 -26.42
N ASN A 147 -3.94 2.93 -27.30
CA ASN A 147 -2.98 4.00 -26.98
C ASN A 147 -3.50 5.07 -26.01
N TRP A 148 -4.72 5.59 -26.20
CA TRP A 148 -5.26 6.69 -25.39
C TRP A 148 -6.75 6.52 -25.01
N SER A 149 -7.11 6.89 -23.78
CA SER A 149 -8.52 7.11 -23.40
C SER A 149 -8.71 8.27 -22.42
N ALA A 150 -9.92 8.84 -22.41
CA ALA A 150 -10.27 9.91 -21.47
C ALA A 150 -10.61 9.36 -20.06
N ALA A 151 -11.33 8.24 -19.95
CA ALA A 151 -11.71 7.68 -18.64
C ALA A 151 -10.80 6.51 -18.19
N THR A 152 -10.95 5.29 -18.73
CA THR A 152 -10.17 4.11 -18.28
C THR A 152 -9.32 3.55 -19.43
N ASN A 153 -8.01 3.40 -19.23
CA ASN A 153 -7.13 2.71 -20.18
C ASN A 153 -6.38 1.57 -19.49
N THR A 154 -6.10 0.51 -20.24
CA THR A 154 -5.21 -0.60 -19.84
C THR A 154 -3.85 -0.53 -20.54
N GLY A 155 -3.71 0.31 -21.58
CA GLY A 155 -2.51 0.54 -22.38
C GLY A 155 -1.68 1.76 -21.94
N ASP A 156 -1.23 2.58 -22.89
CA ASP A 156 -0.13 3.51 -22.64
C ASP A 156 -0.51 4.75 -21.81
N ARG A 157 -1.63 5.43 -22.13
CA ARG A 157 -2.01 6.70 -21.47
C ARG A 157 -3.51 6.86 -21.23
N SER A 158 -3.89 7.41 -20.07
CA SER A 158 -5.26 7.93 -19.85
C SER A 158 -5.30 9.21 -19.03
N ALA A 159 -6.40 9.96 -19.15
CA ALA A 159 -6.61 11.16 -18.35
C ALA A 159 -7.12 10.83 -16.92
N ALA A 160 -8.03 9.86 -16.74
CA ALA A 160 -8.58 9.54 -15.42
C ALA A 160 -7.93 8.31 -14.75
N THR A 161 -8.14 7.09 -15.24
CA THR A 161 -7.63 5.85 -14.60
C THR A 161 -6.83 5.01 -15.60
N ASN A 162 -5.58 4.66 -15.26
CA ASN A 162 -4.77 3.74 -16.06
C ASN A 162 -4.26 2.58 -15.19
N THR A 163 -4.08 1.41 -15.79
CA THR A 163 -3.32 0.30 -15.20
C THR A 163 -1.97 0.06 -15.90
N GLY A 164 -1.71 0.75 -17.02
CA GLY A 164 -0.46 0.70 -17.77
C GLY A 164 0.54 1.82 -17.41
N TYR A 165 1.17 2.43 -18.42
CA TYR A 165 2.38 3.22 -18.19
C TYR A 165 2.17 4.58 -17.51
N TRP A 166 1.16 5.36 -17.92
CA TRP A 166 0.99 6.72 -17.40
C TRP A 166 -0.48 7.16 -17.29
N SER A 167 -0.83 7.88 -16.22
CA SER A 167 -2.10 8.63 -16.18
C SER A 167 -1.97 9.99 -15.48
N ALA A 168 -2.89 10.90 -15.80
CA ALA A 168 -2.96 12.20 -15.14
C ALA A 168 -3.57 12.10 -13.73
N ALA A 169 -4.66 11.34 -13.53
CA ALA A 169 -5.34 11.30 -12.22
C ALA A 169 -5.01 10.07 -11.35
N THR A 170 -5.30 8.83 -11.76
CA THR A 170 -5.07 7.62 -10.95
C THR A 170 -4.37 6.55 -11.78
N ASN A 171 -3.20 6.06 -11.34
CA ASN A 171 -2.53 4.92 -11.97
C ASN A 171 -2.32 3.79 -10.96
N THR A 172 -2.36 2.55 -11.42
CA THR A 172 -1.95 1.37 -10.65
C THR A 172 -0.60 0.80 -11.13
N GLY A 173 -0.11 1.27 -12.28
CA GLY A 173 1.18 0.93 -12.89
C GLY A 173 2.28 1.94 -12.57
N ASN A 174 3.09 2.30 -13.57
CA ASN A 174 4.42 2.88 -13.32
C ASN A 174 4.41 4.34 -12.84
N TRP A 175 3.63 5.24 -13.46
CA TRP A 175 3.66 6.68 -13.17
C TRP A 175 2.29 7.35 -13.18
N SER A 176 2.03 8.26 -12.23
CA SER A 176 0.92 9.22 -12.35
C SER A 176 1.27 10.61 -11.82
N ALA A 177 0.54 11.62 -12.30
CA ALA A 177 0.68 12.99 -11.82
C ALA A 177 -0.02 13.20 -10.46
N ALA A 178 -1.23 12.66 -10.25
CA ALA A 178 -1.97 12.86 -9.00
C ALA A 178 -1.88 11.68 -8.01
N THR A 179 -2.53 10.55 -8.24
CA THR A 179 -2.57 9.41 -7.29
C THR A 179 -1.99 8.15 -7.94
N ASN A 180 -1.01 7.49 -7.32
CA ASN A 180 -0.52 6.18 -7.77
C ASN A 180 -0.59 5.16 -6.62
N THR A 181 -0.85 3.91 -6.95
CA THR A 181 -0.76 2.76 -6.04
C THR A 181 0.49 1.90 -6.31
N GLY A 182 1.15 2.12 -7.46
CA GLY A 182 2.38 1.48 -7.90
C GLY A 182 3.65 2.29 -7.59
N ASP A 183 4.55 2.43 -8.56
CA ASP A 183 5.95 2.74 -8.26
C ASP A 183 6.26 4.22 -7.98
N ARG A 184 5.71 5.19 -8.74
CA ARG A 184 6.02 6.63 -8.57
C ARG A 184 4.83 7.54 -8.84
N SER A 185 4.66 8.60 -8.04
CA SER A 185 3.78 9.74 -8.37
C SER A 185 4.35 11.09 -7.93
N ALA A 186 3.84 12.16 -8.55
CA ALA A 186 4.23 13.53 -8.20
C ALA A 186 3.49 14.04 -6.94
N ALA A 187 2.20 13.72 -6.75
CA ALA A 187 1.39 14.23 -5.65
C ALA A 187 1.14 13.24 -4.49
N THR A 188 0.39 12.14 -4.71
CA THR A 188 0.03 11.17 -3.66
C THR A 188 0.39 9.75 -4.10
N ASN A 189 1.16 9.00 -3.32
CA ASN A 189 1.42 7.57 -3.57
C ASN A 189 1.03 6.74 -2.34
N THR A 190 0.60 5.51 -2.58
CA THR A 190 0.41 4.48 -1.53
C THR A 190 1.49 3.39 -1.59
N GLY A 191 2.24 3.32 -2.70
CA GLY A 191 3.36 2.41 -2.93
C GLY A 191 4.74 3.02 -2.61
N ASN A 192 5.70 2.79 -3.50
CA ASN A 192 7.13 2.84 -3.13
C ASN A 192 7.71 4.26 -2.93
N ARG A 193 7.43 5.23 -3.82
CA ARG A 193 8.01 6.59 -3.74
C ARG A 193 7.08 7.70 -4.25
N SER A 194 7.07 8.86 -3.60
CA SER A 194 6.48 10.10 -4.15
C SER A 194 7.27 11.36 -3.80
N SER A 195 7.06 12.41 -4.59
CA SER A 195 7.69 13.73 -4.38
C SER A 195 6.98 14.57 -3.31
N ALA A 196 5.66 14.45 -3.15
CA ALA A 196 4.88 15.25 -2.20
C ALA A 196 4.34 14.44 -1.00
N THR A 197 3.29 13.63 -1.15
CA THR A 197 2.67 12.88 -0.04
C THR A 197 2.76 11.37 -0.30
N ASN A 198 3.28 10.58 0.65
CA ASN A 198 3.26 9.11 0.57
C ASN A 198 2.62 8.53 1.84
N THR A 199 1.93 7.41 1.69
CA THR A 199 1.42 6.60 2.83
C THR A 199 2.24 5.31 3.01
N GLY A 200 3.08 4.96 2.03
CA GLY A 200 4.00 3.82 2.03
C GLY A 200 5.43 4.17 2.49
N ASP A 201 6.44 3.69 1.76
CA ASP A 201 7.78 3.57 2.32
C ASP A 201 8.62 4.86 2.37
N CYS A 202 8.64 5.68 1.30
CA CYS A 202 9.52 6.86 1.23
C CYS A 202 8.86 8.07 0.54
N SER A 203 9.03 9.29 1.06
CA SER A 203 8.73 10.54 0.32
C SER A 203 9.72 11.68 0.61
N ALA A 204 9.77 12.66 -0.30
CA ALA A 204 10.61 13.85 -0.15
C ALA A 204 9.99 14.93 0.77
N ALA A 205 8.66 15.14 0.75
CA ALA A 205 8.00 16.20 1.52
C ALA A 205 7.22 15.68 2.75
N THR A 206 6.08 15.01 2.59
CA THR A 206 5.22 14.53 3.69
C THR A 206 5.02 13.02 3.60
N ASN A 207 5.24 12.28 4.69
CA ASN A 207 4.93 10.84 4.77
C ASN A 207 4.11 10.55 6.02
N THR A 208 3.20 9.58 5.94
CA THR A 208 2.47 9.02 7.09
C THR A 208 3.01 7.64 7.50
N GLY A 209 3.85 7.03 6.65
CA GLY A 209 4.50 5.73 6.83
C GLY A 209 5.94 5.82 7.33
N ASN A 210 6.86 5.07 6.70
CA ASN A 210 8.11 4.67 7.35
C ASN A 210 9.22 5.75 7.39
N ARG A 211 9.47 6.51 6.31
CA ARG A 211 10.53 7.55 6.28
C ARG A 211 10.20 8.75 5.38
N SER A 212 10.55 9.97 5.81
CA SER A 212 10.61 11.15 4.93
C SER A 212 11.79 12.07 5.22
N ALA A 213 12.14 12.89 4.23
CA ALA A 213 13.21 13.89 4.33
C ALA A 213 12.77 15.18 5.05
N ALA A 214 11.54 15.66 4.85
CA ALA A 214 11.04 16.90 5.46
C ALA A 214 10.08 16.67 6.65
N THR A 215 8.83 16.26 6.41
CA THR A 215 7.79 16.11 7.47
C THR A 215 7.28 14.68 7.52
N ASN A 216 7.23 14.04 8.69
CA ASN A 216 6.59 12.74 8.89
C ASN A 216 5.58 12.81 10.04
N THR A 217 4.52 12.01 9.99
CA THR A 217 3.59 11.78 11.11
C THR A 217 3.73 10.36 11.69
N GLY A 218 4.44 9.48 11.00
CA GLY A 218 4.80 8.13 11.42
C GLY A 218 6.20 8.02 12.05
N ASN A 219 6.95 6.96 11.70
CA ASN A 219 8.03 6.45 12.56
C ASN A 219 9.33 7.28 12.60
N ARG A 220 9.82 7.84 11.47
CA ARG A 220 11.10 8.59 11.43
C ARG A 220 11.15 9.69 10.35
N SER A 221 11.69 10.86 10.68
CA SER A 221 12.08 11.90 9.70
C SER A 221 13.40 12.58 10.02
N ALA A 222 14.01 13.20 8.99
CA ALA A 222 15.26 13.95 9.12
C ALA A 222 15.06 15.39 9.63
N ALA A 223 13.96 16.08 9.28
CA ALA A 223 13.73 17.49 9.66
C ALA A 223 12.64 17.67 10.73
N THR A 224 11.36 17.40 10.43
CA THR A 224 10.23 17.65 11.34
C THR A 224 9.38 16.37 11.50
N ASN A 225 9.07 15.95 12.73
CA ASN A 225 8.13 14.84 13.00
C ASN A 225 7.04 15.27 14.00
N THR A 226 5.87 14.65 13.89
CA THR A 226 4.77 14.71 14.87
C THR A 226 4.58 13.38 15.63
N GLY A 227 5.21 12.31 15.16
CA GLY A 227 5.22 10.97 15.75
C GLY A 227 6.48 10.66 16.58
N ASP A 228 6.96 9.42 16.52
CA ASP A 228 7.82 8.86 17.59
C ASP A 228 9.25 9.44 17.67
N ARG A 229 9.95 9.68 16.54
CA ARG A 229 11.37 10.12 16.54
C ARG A 229 11.76 11.01 15.36
N SER A 230 12.54 12.08 15.60
CA SER A 230 13.21 12.86 14.55
C SER A 230 14.62 13.32 14.92
N ALA A 231 15.42 13.66 13.91
CA ALA A 231 16.80 14.13 14.07
C ALA A 231 16.92 15.63 14.38
N ALA A 232 16.02 16.49 13.88
CA ALA A 232 16.10 17.95 14.05
C ALA A 232 15.00 18.55 14.94
N THR A 233 13.72 18.50 14.53
CA THR A 233 12.58 19.07 15.29
C THR A 233 11.47 18.03 15.49
N ASN A 234 11.00 17.81 16.72
CA ASN A 234 9.84 16.94 17.00
C ASN A 234 8.81 17.65 17.88
N THR A 235 7.55 17.25 17.75
CA THR A 235 6.45 17.62 18.67
C THR A 235 5.90 16.39 19.43
N GLY A 236 6.36 15.18 19.09
CA GLY A 236 6.06 13.92 19.78
C GLY A 236 7.13 13.50 20.82
N TYR A 237 7.24 12.18 21.08
CA TYR A 237 7.90 11.65 22.28
C TYR A 237 9.42 11.86 22.40
N TRP A 238 10.20 11.91 21.29
CA TRP A 238 11.68 12.02 21.35
C TRP A 238 12.33 12.76 20.16
N SER A 239 13.33 13.62 20.40
CA SER A 239 14.23 14.16 19.36
C SER A 239 15.65 14.48 19.87
N SER A 240 16.60 14.61 18.93
CA SER A 240 18.04 14.84 19.19
C SER A 240 18.50 16.31 19.13
N ALA A 241 17.67 17.27 18.69
CA ALA A 241 18.11 18.67 18.56
C ALA A 241 17.10 19.71 19.10
N THR A 242 15.82 19.68 18.71
CA THR A 242 14.76 20.57 19.25
C THR A 242 13.47 19.76 19.47
N ASN A 243 12.86 19.82 20.66
CA ASN A 243 11.57 19.14 20.95
C ASN A 243 10.64 20.07 21.75
N THR A 244 9.34 20.00 21.48
CA THR A 244 8.28 20.63 22.27
C THR A 244 7.45 19.61 23.09
N GLY A 245 7.74 18.30 22.97
CA GLY A 245 7.10 17.21 23.72
C GLY A 245 7.90 16.67 24.93
N ASP A 246 7.46 15.54 25.50
CA ASP A 246 7.79 15.08 26.87
C ASP A 246 9.28 14.84 27.22
N ARG A 247 10.17 14.50 26.26
CA ARG A 247 11.61 14.25 26.51
C ARG A 247 12.52 14.60 25.32
N SER A 248 13.64 15.28 25.57
CA SER A 248 14.70 15.50 24.57
C SER A 248 16.07 15.83 25.18
N ALA A 249 17.13 15.49 24.43
CA ALA A 249 18.52 15.84 24.70
C ALA A 249 19.07 16.60 23.49
N ALA A 250 19.14 17.93 23.57
CA ALA A 250 19.74 18.73 22.51
C ALA A 250 21.26 18.82 22.74
N THR A 251 22.07 18.16 21.91
CA THR A 251 23.54 18.24 21.99
C THR A 251 24.11 18.99 20.81
N ASN A 252 24.77 20.12 21.03
CA ASN A 252 25.40 20.91 19.98
C ASN A 252 26.93 21.02 20.19
N THR A 253 27.73 20.85 19.13
CA THR A 253 29.19 20.85 19.16
C THR A 253 29.73 21.76 18.04
N GLY A 254 30.62 22.71 18.36
CA GLY A 254 31.15 23.68 17.38
C GLY A 254 31.77 24.92 18.02
N TYR A 255 32.33 25.84 17.22
CA TYR A 255 32.92 27.10 17.73
C TYR A 255 31.91 28.22 18.03
N TRP A 256 30.64 28.02 17.65
CA TRP A 256 29.50 28.91 17.88
C TRP A 256 28.22 28.09 17.72
N SER A 257 27.54 27.78 18.83
CA SER A 257 26.37 26.90 18.83
C SER A 257 25.35 27.36 19.87
N SER A 258 24.06 27.22 19.57
CA SER A 258 22.97 27.40 20.54
C SER A 258 22.13 26.12 20.59
N ALA A 259 21.80 25.65 21.79
CA ALA A 259 20.89 24.53 22.03
C ALA A 259 19.71 25.02 22.87
N THR A 260 18.47 24.81 22.42
CA THR A 260 17.27 25.33 23.09
C THR A 260 16.23 24.23 23.32
N ASN A 261 15.65 24.15 24.52
CA ASN A 261 14.66 23.15 24.91
C ASN A 261 13.48 23.76 25.70
N THR A 262 12.27 23.22 25.53
CA THR A 262 11.01 23.81 26.06
C THR A 262 10.08 22.81 26.77
N GLY A 263 10.53 21.57 27.07
CA GLY A 263 9.69 20.53 27.68
C GLY A 263 9.89 20.32 29.20
N ASP A 264 8.84 19.87 29.89
CA ASP A 264 8.68 19.77 31.36
C ASP A 264 9.60 18.77 32.09
N ARG A 265 10.53 18.08 31.39
CA ARG A 265 11.59 17.21 31.94
C ARG A 265 12.72 17.02 30.92
N SER A 266 13.50 18.06 30.67
CA SER A 266 14.36 18.08 29.47
C SER A 266 15.80 18.52 29.74
N ALA A 267 16.71 18.20 28.81
CA ALA A 267 18.13 18.56 28.90
C ALA A 267 18.64 19.25 27.62
N ALA A 268 19.36 20.37 27.77
CA ALA A 268 20.11 21.02 26.69
C ALA A 268 21.59 21.00 27.03
N THR A 269 22.44 20.47 26.16
CA THR A 269 23.89 20.34 26.37
C THR A 269 24.66 20.97 25.22
N ASN A 270 25.65 21.81 25.53
CA ASN A 270 26.54 22.39 24.54
C ASN A 270 28.00 22.25 24.97
N THR A 271 28.88 21.86 24.07
CA THR A 271 30.32 21.68 24.37
C THR A 271 31.22 22.61 23.56
N GLY A 272 30.62 23.57 22.84
CA GLY A 272 31.32 24.49 21.95
C GLY A 272 31.92 25.71 22.64
N ASN A 273 33.06 26.20 22.16
CA ASN A 273 33.60 27.52 22.57
C ASN A 273 32.60 28.61 22.11
N ARG A 274 32.39 29.67 22.90
CA ARG A 274 31.42 30.75 22.65
C ARG A 274 30.01 30.27 22.29
N SER A 275 29.39 29.52 23.20
CA SER A 275 28.13 28.82 22.92
C SER A 275 27.06 29.06 23.98
N SER A 276 25.79 28.71 23.71
CA SER A 276 24.68 28.87 24.65
C SER A 276 23.82 27.61 24.74
N ALA A 277 23.34 27.29 25.94
CA ALA A 277 22.36 26.24 26.20
C ALA A 277 21.21 26.82 27.01
N THR A 278 19.98 26.75 26.49
CA THR A 278 18.78 27.35 27.10
C THR A 278 17.70 26.30 27.30
N ASN A 279 17.12 26.23 28.50
CA ASN A 279 15.94 25.42 28.79
C ASN A 279 14.84 26.28 29.44
N THR A 280 13.59 25.95 29.17
CA THR A 280 12.44 26.74 29.67
C THR A 280 11.36 25.90 30.35
N GLY A 281 11.46 24.57 30.35
CA GLY A 281 10.50 23.70 31.05
C GLY A 281 10.86 23.47 32.52
N ASP A 282 9.89 23.08 33.33
CA ASP A 282 10.10 22.73 34.74
C ASP A 282 10.93 21.45 34.87
N TRP A 283 11.53 21.18 36.03
CA TRP A 283 12.33 19.95 36.31
C TRP A 283 13.39 19.63 35.25
N SER A 284 14.08 20.65 34.75
CA SER A 284 14.93 20.56 33.57
C SER A 284 16.38 20.99 33.82
N SER A 285 17.28 20.68 32.90
CA SER A 285 18.71 21.03 33.01
C SER A 285 19.25 21.69 31.73
N ALA A 286 20.03 22.76 31.88
CA ALA A 286 20.84 23.35 30.82
C ALA A 286 22.33 23.23 31.19
N THR A 287 23.14 22.59 30.36
CA THR A 287 24.56 22.32 30.63
C THR A 287 25.43 22.87 29.51
N ASN A 288 26.47 23.63 29.86
CA ASN A 288 27.48 24.05 28.90
C ASN A 288 28.90 23.75 29.42
N THR A 289 29.75 23.20 28.56
CA THR A 289 31.14 22.84 28.94
C THR A 289 32.21 23.61 28.17
N GLY A 290 31.84 24.48 27.24
CA GLY A 290 32.81 25.24 26.44
C GLY A 290 33.14 26.61 27.03
N ASP A 291 34.30 27.17 26.65
CA ASP A 291 34.75 28.47 27.15
C ASP A 291 33.90 29.62 26.59
N ARG A 292 33.76 30.71 27.37
CA ARG A 292 32.99 31.92 27.05
C ARG A 292 31.54 31.61 26.71
N SER A 293 30.90 30.75 27.49
CA SER A 293 29.60 30.19 27.17
C SER A 293 28.51 30.55 28.19
N ALA A 294 27.25 30.30 27.86
CA ALA A 294 26.11 30.54 28.73
C ALA A 294 25.24 29.29 28.89
N ALA A 295 24.77 29.03 30.11
CA ALA A 295 23.72 28.06 30.42
C ALA A 295 22.57 28.80 31.12
N THR A 296 21.34 28.63 30.64
CA THR A 296 20.17 29.37 31.14
C THR A 296 18.99 28.43 31.31
N ASN A 297 18.30 28.51 32.46
CA ASN A 297 17.07 27.76 32.71
C ASN A 297 15.96 28.62 33.30
N THR A 298 14.76 28.63 32.73
CA THR A 298 13.66 29.47 33.23
C THR A 298 12.56 28.72 33.97
N GLY A 299 12.53 27.39 33.94
CA GLY A 299 11.51 26.59 34.63
C GLY A 299 11.78 26.39 36.12
N ASP A 300 10.77 25.97 36.85
CA ASP A 300 10.83 25.68 38.30
C ASP A 300 11.55 24.35 38.59
N CYS A 301 12.19 24.25 39.75
CA CYS A 301 12.95 23.05 40.18
C CYS A 301 14.02 22.61 39.17
N SER A 302 14.72 23.57 38.57
CA SER A 302 15.59 23.34 37.41
C SER A 302 17.06 23.66 37.70
N ALA A 303 17.96 23.27 36.79
CA ALA A 303 19.39 23.52 36.92
C ALA A 303 19.98 24.17 35.66
N ALA A 304 20.89 25.13 35.85
CA ALA A 304 21.77 25.63 34.81
C ALA A 304 23.22 25.45 35.26
N THR A 305 24.02 24.70 34.50
CA THR A 305 25.40 24.36 34.87
C THR A 305 26.36 24.75 33.75
N ASN A 306 27.43 25.45 34.11
CA ASN A 306 28.51 25.79 33.21
C ASN A 306 29.87 25.37 33.79
N THR A 307 30.72 24.74 32.99
CA THR A 307 32.06 24.32 33.42
C THR A 307 33.21 24.95 32.64
N GLY A 308 32.93 25.74 31.59
CA GLY A 308 33.97 26.37 30.77
C GLY A 308 34.46 27.70 31.33
N ASP A 309 35.63 28.16 30.88
CA ASP A 309 36.23 29.40 31.39
C ASP A 309 35.49 30.65 30.90
N LEU A 310 35.40 31.69 31.73
CA LEU A 310 34.69 32.95 31.45
C LEU A 310 33.21 32.74 31.11
N SER A 311 32.55 31.82 31.81
CA SER A 311 31.21 31.37 31.44
C SER A 311 30.14 31.67 32.50
N ALA A 312 28.90 31.77 32.05
CA ALA A 312 27.77 32.19 32.86
C ALA A 312 26.72 31.08 33.02
N ALA A 313 26.13 30.97 34.20
CA ALA A 313 24.97 30.13 34.48
C ALA A 313 23.84 30.95 35.12
N GLU A 314 22.63 30.84 34.61
CA GLU A 314 21.47 31.60 35.09
C GLU A 314 20.23 30.72 35.25
N VAL A 315 19.52 30.92 36.37
CA VAL A 315 18.18 30.35 36.55
C VAL A 315 17.16 31.39 36.99
N SER A 316 15.95 31.36 36.43
CA SER A 316 14.87 32.29 36.80
C SER A 316 13.65 31.65 37.48
N GLY A 317 13.51 30.32 37.42
CA GLY A 317 12.44 29.60 38.11
C GLY A 317 12.70 29.42 39.60
N SER A 318 11.64 29.13 40.35
CA SER A 318 11.71 28.89 41.80
C SER A 318 12.36 27.54 42.12
N GLN A 319 13.06 27.46 43.25
CA GLN A 319 13.78 26.24 43.70
C GLN A 319 14.87 25.77 42.71
N SER A 320 15.30 26.64 41.80
CA SER A 320 16.28 26.31 40.77
C SER A 320 17.70 26.69 41.17
N VAL A 321 18.70 26.04 40.59
CA VAL A 321 20.13 26.25 40.93
C VAL A 321 20.96 26.60 39.71
N ALA A 322 21.68 27.72 39.77
CA ALA A 322 22.69 28.09 38.78
C ALA A 322 24.10 27.77 39.30
N ALA A 323 24.90 27.03 38.52
CA ALA A 323 26.26 26.65 38.89
C ALA A 323 27.26 27.00 37.79
N SER A 324 28.30 27.78 38.09
CA SER A 324 29.41 28.04 37.18
C SER A 324 30.74 27.65 37.83
N LEU A 325 31.41 26.67 37.24
CA LEU A 325 32.54 25.93 37.83
C LEU A 325 33.89 26.14 37.12
N GLY A 326 33.87 26.90 36.00
CA GLY A 326 35.05 27.26 35.22
C GLY A 326 35.79 28.48 35.77
N ILE A 327 36.98 28.77 35.23
CA ILE A 327 37.79 29.91 35.67
C ILE A 327 37.05 31.21 35.35
N LYS A 328 36.92 32.13 36.32
CA LYS A 328 36.14 33.38 36.21
C LYS A 328 34.67 33.15 35.80
N GLY A 329 34.10 32.02 36.20
CA GLY A 329 32.68 31.76 36.03
C GLY A 329 31.82 32.70 36.87
N LYS A 330 30.64 33.07 36.36
CA LYS A 330 29.62 33.84 37.12
C LYS A 330 28.27 33.15 37.15
N SER A 331 27.48 33.38 38.19
CA SER A 331 26.16 32.77 38.34
C SER A 331 25.15 33.76 38.91
N ARG A 332 23.89 33.59 38.51
CA ARG A 332 22.76 34.41 38.94
C ARG A 332 21.51 33.54 39.09
N ALA A 333 20.72 33.82 40.11
CA ALA A 333 19.43 33.17 40.31
C ALA A 333 18.35 34.21 40.69
N SER A 334 17.10 33.92 40.34
CA SER A 334 15.94 34.66 40.84
C SER A 334 15.58 34.27 42.28
N GLU A 335 14.62 34.99 42.87
CA GLU A 335 14.15 34.75 44.24
C GLU A 335 13.69 33.30 44.44
N GLY A 336 14.11 32.68 45.56
CA GLY A 336 13.83 31.27 45.84
C GLY A 336 14.77 30.27 45.15
N GLY A 337 15.71 30.75 44.31
CA GLY A 337 16.78 29.95 43.72
C GLY A 337 18.08 29.95 44.54
N ALA A 338 19.12 29.30 44.01
CA ALA A 338 20.46 29.27 44.60
C ALA A 338 21.57 29.36 43.55
N ILE A 339 22.76 29.77 43.97
CA ILE A 339 23.96 29.82 43.13
C ILE A 339 25.07 28.92 43.69
N VAL A 340 25.91 28.37 42.82
CA VAL A 340 27.14 27.64 43.15
C VAL A 340 28.29 28.17 42.29
N LEU A 341 29.40 28.54 42.92
CA LEU A 341 30.55 29.12 42.24
C LEU A 341 31.86 28.50 42.72
N CYS A 342 32.84 28.46 41.82
CA CYS A 342 34.21 28.08 42.11
C CYS A 342 35.18 29.23 41.89
N TYR A 343 36.17 29.35 42.77
CA TYR A 343 37.38 30.13 42.53
C TYR A 343 38.53 29.18 42.17
N ARG A 344 39.20 29.47 41.06
CA ARG A 344 40.39 28.76 40.59
C ARG A 344 41.54 29.74 40.42
N ASP A 345 42.75 29.31 40.76
CA ASP A 345 43.94 30.13 40.60
C ASP A 345 44.36 30.26 39.11
N LYS A 346 45.44 31.00 38.84
CA LYS A 346 45.98 31.20 37.49
C LYS A 346 46.48 29.92 36.80
N ASN A 347 46.69 28.84 37.56
CA ASN A 347 47.11 27.54 37.05
C ASN A 347 45.92 26.58 36.85
N GLY A 348 44.70 27.02 37.20
CA GLY A 348 43.47 26.24 37.12
C GLY A 348 43.18 25.38 38.36
N GLU A 349 43.98 25.49 39.42
CA GLU A 349 43.78 24.76 40.67
C GLU A 349 42.52 25.26 41.39
N LEU A 350 41.68 24.33 41.87
CA LEU A 350 40.45 24.68 42.59
C LEU A 350 40.80 25.08 44.02
N ILE A 351 40.59 26.36 44.36
CA ILE A 351 40.89 26.90 45.69
C ILE A 351 39.64 26.97 46.55
N HIS A 352 38.51 27.43 45.99
CA HIS A 352 37.26 27.56 46.73
C HIS A 352 36.06 27.09 45.91
N ILE A 353 35.08 26.52 46.61
CA ILE A 353 33.72 26.30 46.12
C ILE A 353 32.76 26.79 47.21
N ARG A 354 31.71 27.52 46.80
CA ARG A 354 30.67 28.01 47.70
C ARG A 354 29.30 27.87 47.03
N ALA A 355 28.28 27.66 47.86
CA ALA A 355 26.89 27.67 47.46
C ALA A 355 26.11 28.58 48.42
N SER A 356 25.14 29.32 47.89
CA SER A 356 24.24 30.13 48.71
C SER A 356 22.87 30.25 48.05
N LYS A 357 21.81 30.27 48.86
CA LYS A 357 20.47 30.61 48.40
C LYS A 357 20.36 32.12 48.21
N VAL A 358 19.53 32.52 47.25
CA VAL A 358 19.17 33.93 47.07
C VAL A 358 18.42 34.41 48.31
N GLY A 359 18.82 35.56 48.84
CA GLY A 359 18.36 36.10 50.12
C GLY A 359 19.21 35.71 51.34
N GLU A 360 20.20 34.82 51.17
CA GLU A 360 21.15 34.43 52.21
C GLU A 360 22.59 34.84 51.83
N ASN A 361 23.45 35.03 52.84
CA ASN A 361 24.88 35.36 52.68
C ASN A 361 25.17 36.55 51.75
N GLY A 362 24.26 37.54 51.72
CA GLY A 362 24.41 38.75 50.91
C GLY A 362 24.07 38.58 49.43
N ILE A 363 23.52 37.44 49.00
CA ILE A 363 23.14 37.20 47.61
C ILE A 363 21.78 37.84 47.29
N MET A 364 21.78 38.82 46.40
CA MET A 364 20.58 39.49 45.91
C MET A 364 19.96 38.76 44.71
N PRO A 365 18.62 38.77 44.57
CA PRO A 365 17.96 38.18 43.40
C PRO A 365 18.35 38.93 42.13
N ASN A 366 18.50 38.19 41.04
CA ASN A 366 18.79 38.73 39.70
C ASN A 366 20.10 39.55 39.59
N THR A 367 21.05 39.32 40.50
CA THR A 367 22.40 39.89 40.48
C THR A 367 23.45 38.82 40.12
N TRP A 368 24.47 39.18 39.34
CA TRP A 368 25.57 38.29 38.98
C TRP A 368 26.65 38.30 40.06
N TYR A 369 27.11 37.10 40.45
CA TYR A 369 28.18 36.93 41.42
C TYR A 369 29.33 36.09 40.88
N GLN A 370 30.54 36.36 41.38
CA GLN A 370 31.75 35.54 41.28
C GLN A 370 32.32 35.27 42.68
N LEU A 371 33.25 34.32 42.79
CA LEU A 371 34.08 34.19 44.00
C LEU A 371 35.39 34.95 43.82
N ASN A 372 35.82 35.67 44.86
CA ASN A 372 37.16 36.25 44.94
C ASN A 372 38.20 35.23 45.45
N GLU A 373 39.45 35.68 45.59
CA GLU A 373 40.59 34.89 46.09
C GLU A 373 40.38 34.33 47.50
N ASP A 374 39.57 35.00 48.33
CA ASP A 374 39.25 34.61 49.70
C ASP A 374 38.01 33.70 49.79
N GLY A 375 37.34 33.45 48.65
CA GLY A 375 36.15 32.61 48.57
C GLY A 375 34.88 33.30 49.04
N GLU A 376 34.83 34.64 48.99
CA GLU A 376 33.65 35.45 49.23
C GLU A 376 32.90 35.74 47.92
N PHE A 377 31.58 35.87 48.00
CA PHE A 377 30.77 36.27 46.86
C PHE A 377 30.91 37.77 46.59
N VAL A 378 31.26 38.13 45.36
CA VAL A 378 31.40 39.52 44.90
C VAL A 378 30.51 39.75 43.69
N GLU A 379 29.81 40.88 43.69
CA GLU A 379 28.99 41.31 42.56
C GLU A 379 29.86 41.62 41.34
N CYS A 380 29.37 41.26 40.15
CA CYS A 380 30.04 41.55 38.89
C CYS A 380 29.01 41.93 37.81
N GLU A 381 29.47 42.53 36.71
CA GLU A 381 28.65 42.82 35.52
C GLU A 381 28.52 41.61 34.60
#